data_AF-A0A9X4XUS7-F1
#
_entry.id   AF-A0A9X4XUS7-F1
#
_cell.length_a   1.000
_cell.length_b   1.000
_cell.length_c   1.000
_cell.angle_alpha   90.00
_cell.angle_beta   90.00
_cell.angle_gamma   90.00
#
_symmetry.space_group_name_H-M   'P 1'
#
loop_
_entity.id
_entity.type
_entity.pdbx_description
1 polymer ?
#
loop_
_entity_poly.entity_id
_entity_poly.type
_entity_poly.pdbx_seq_one_letter_code
_entity_poly.pdbx_strand_id
1 'polypeptide(L)'
;IAQSDGSLCITDAAKTLQVRPKDLFTFLRRNGWIYTRPGTSHEVAYQSRLVSGDLEHKTTTVTRSDGSEKTVTQVRVTPRGLTKLAKLLPPVATRVA
;
A
#
# COMPACT_ATOMS: atom_id res chain seq x y z
N ILE A 1 4.23 -20.79 -12.21
CA ILE A 1 4.59 -19.44 -11.73
C ILE A 1 3.31 -18.62 -11.61
N ALA A 2 2.86 -18.29 -10.39
CA ALA A 2 1.60 -17.58 -10.21
C ALA A 2 1.76 -16.14 -10.72
N GLN A 3 1.05 -15.81 -11.80
CA GLN A 3 0.95 -14.45 -12.33
C GLN A 3 0.43 -13.54 -11.21
N SER A 4 1.27 -12.64 -10.72
CA SER A 4 0.86 -11.63 -9.72
C SER A 4 0.09 -10.56 -10.47
N ASP A 5 -1.21 -10.78 -10.63
CA ASP A 5 -2.12 -9.82 -11.26
C ASP A 5 -2.16 -8.53 -10.44
N GLY A 6 -1.46 -7.52 -10.97
CA GLY A 6 -1.66 -6.11 -10.71
C GLY A 6 -0.91 -5.53 -9.51
N SER A 7 -1.32 -5.83 -8.28
CA SER A 7 -1.03 -4.91 -7.17
C SER A 7 -0.59 -5.59 -5.88
N LEU A 8 0.29 -4.92 -5.14
CA LEU A 8 0.84 -5.39 -3.86
C LEU A 8 0.20 -4.64 -2.69
N CYS A 9 -0.05 -5.32 -1.58
CA CYS A 9 -0.31 -4.64 -0.32
C CYS A 9 0.88 -3.74 0.03
N ILE A 10 0.68 -2.63 0.74
CA ILE A 10 1.76 -1.68 1.07
C ILE A 10 2.94 -2.38 1.77
N THR A 11 2.67 -3.36 2.64
CA THR A 11 3.70 -4.16 3.31
C THR A 11 4.54 -4.99 2.32
N ASP A 12 3.92 -5.61 1.32
CA ASP A 12 4.66 -6.41 0.32
C ASP A 12 5.38 -5.50 -0.68
N ALA A 13 4.78 -4.36 -1.05
CA ALA A 13 5.45 -3.33 -1.82
C ALA A 13 6.70 -2.81 -1.12
N ALA A 14 6.67 -2.64 0.22
CA ALA A 14 7.84 -2.25 1.00
C ALA A 14 8.96 -3.29 0.90
N LYS A 15 8.64 -4.58 0.99
CA LYS A 15 9.63 -5.67 0.81
C LYS A 15 10.23 -5.64 -0.59
N THR A 16 9.41 -5.47 -1.62
CA THR A 16 9.88 -5.37 -3.01
C THR A 16 10.77 -4.15 -3.24
N LEU A 17 10.46 -3.02 -2.60
CA LEU A 17 11.26 -1.80 -2.61
C LEU A 17 12.48 -1.85 -1.67
N GLN A 18 12.66 -2.95 -0.94
CA GLN A 18 13.72 -3.15 0.06
C GLN A 18 13.75 -2.06 1.14
N VAL A 19 12.58 -1.56 1.55
CA VAL A 19 12.41 -0.59 2.64
C VAL A 19 11.61 -1.19 3.78
N ARG A 20 11.78 -0.66 5.00
CA ARG A 20 10.95 -1.09 6.13
C ARG A 20 9.50 -0.67 5.87
N PRO A 21 8.50 -1.54 6.11
CA PRO A 21 7.09 -1.19 5.91
C PRO A 21 6.68 0.11 6.62
N LYS A 22 7.14 0.31 7.86
CA LYS A 22 6.87 1.53 8.64
C LYS A 22 7.34 2.81 7.93
N ASP A 23 8.51 2.75 7.30
CA ASP A 23 9.07 3.89 6.56
C ASP A 23 8.27 4.16 5.29
N LEU A 24 7.82 3.12 4.58
CA LEU A 24 6.94 3.28 3.42
C LEU A 24 5.59 3.88 3.81
N PHE A 25 4.92 3.38 4.86
CA PHE A 25 3.67 3.98 5.34
C PHE A 25 3.85 5.45 5.72
N THR A 26 4.95 5.77 6.41
CA THR A 26 5.28 7.16 6.79
C THR A 26 5.50 8.03 5.56
N PHE A 27 6.26 7.54 4.57
CA PHE A 27 6.50 8.24 3.31
C PHE A 27 5.19 8.48 2.55
N LEU A 28 4.36 7.45 2.36
CA LEU A 28 3.10 7.55 1.65
C LEU A 28 2.17 8.56 2.32
N ARG A 29 2.08 8.57 3.66
CA ARG A 29 1.25 9.52 4.39
C ARG A 29 1.76 10.95 4.26
N ARG A 30 3.07 11.16 4.44
CA ARG A 30 3.69 12.50 4.33
C ARG A 30 3.60 13.09 2.92
N ASN A 31 3.63 12.26 1.88
CA ASN A 31 3.61 12.70 0.48
C ASN A 31 2.20 12.72 -0.15
N GLY A 32 1.14 12.62 0.66
CA GLY A 32 -0.24 12.68 0.18
C GLY A 32 -0.59 11.51 -0.74
N TRP A 33 -0.10 10.31 -0.44
CA TRP A 33 -0.50 9.08 -1.15
C TRP A 33 -1.65 8.38 -0.44
N ILE A 34 -1.57 8.30 0.88
CA ILE A 34 -2.58 7.69 1.75
C ILE A 34 -2.88 8.59 2.96
N TYR A 35 -4.04 8.40 3.57
CA TYR A 35 -4.44 9.02 4.83
C TYR A 35 -5.31 8.07 5.66
N THR A 36 -5.49 8.40 6.94
CA THR A 36 -6.43 7.70 7.84
C THR A 36 -7.61 8.59 8.15
N ARG A 37 -8.84 8.04 8.12
CA ARG A 37 -10.02 8.77 8.58
C ARG A 37 -10.05 8.77 10.11
N PRO A 38 -10.45 9.89 10.75
CA PRO A 38 -10.66 9.93 12.20
C PRO A 38 -11.57 8.78 12.64
N GLY A 39 -11.20 8.07 13.71
CA GLY A 39 -11.98 6.94 14.24
C GLY A 39 -11.82 5.62 13.49
N THR A 40 -10.95 5.54 12.47
CA THR A 40 -10.65 4.28 11.76
C THR A 40 -9.15 4.06 11.62
N SER A 41 -8.71 2.81 11.69
CA SER A 41 -7.32 2.41 11.41
C SER A 41 -7.09 2.00 9.95
N HIS A 42 -8.05 2.30 9.07
CA HIS A 42 -7.99 1.92 7.66
C HIS A 42 -7.26 3.01 6.86
N GLU A 43 -6.18 2.64 6.17
CA GLU A 43 -5.54 3.52 5.21
C GLU A 43 -6.43 3.68 3.98
N VAL A 44 -6.56 4.92 3.51
CA VAL A 44 -7.31 5.29 2.30
C VAL A 44 -6.38 6.01 1.35
N ALA A 45 -6.39 5.63 0.07
CA ALA A 45 -5.64 6.33 -0.96
C ALA A 45 -6.31 7.67 -1.32
N TYR A 46 -5.51 8.71 -1.57
CA TYR A 46 -6.03 9.95 -2.15
C TYR A 46 -6.53 9.71 -3.58
N GLN A 47 -7.61 10.41 -3.97
CA GLN A 47 -8.21 10.29 -5.30
C GLN A 47 -7.20 10.54 -6.43
N SER A 48 -6.26 11.47 -6.24
CA SER A 48 -5.20 11.76 -7.21
C SER A 48 -4.31 10.55 -7.51
N ARG A 49 -4.08 9.67 -6.53
CA ARG A 49 -3.29 8.44 -6.69
C ARG A 49 -4.07 7.30 -7.34
N LEU A 50 -5.39 7.28 -7.14
CA LEU A 50 -6.28 6.35 -7.82
C LEU A 50 -6.38 6.71 -9.31
N VAL A 51 -6.59 7.99 -9.62
CA VAL A 51 -6.67 8.50 -11.00
C VAL A 51 -5.33 8.34 -11.73
N SER A 52 -4.21 8.59 -11.06
CA SER A 52 -2.89 8.32 -11.66
C SER A 52 -2.56 6.84 -11.78
N GLY A 53 -3.38 5.95 -11.23
CA GLY A 53 -3.11 4.51 -11.20
C GLY A 53 -1.83 4.17 -10.42
N ASP A 54 -1.39 5.03 -9.51
CA ASP A 54 -0.27 4.75 -8.60
C ASP A 54 -0.73 3.78 -7.49
N LEU A 55 -1.98 3.94 -7.03
CA LEU A 55 -2.63 3.09 -6.04
C LEU A 55 -3.98 2.63 -6.57
N GLU A 56 -4.48 1.53 -6.02
CA GLU A 56 -5.84 1.04 -6.26
C GLU A 56 -6.50 0.62 -4.94
N HIS A 57 -7.82 0.52 -4.94
CA HIS A 57 -8.58 -0.07 -3.85
C HIS A 57 -9.09 -1.43 -4.28
N LYS A 58 -8.71 -2.47 -3.56
CA LYS A 58 -9.23 -3.82 -3.76
C LYS A 58 -10.18 -4.16 -2.62
N THR A 59 -11.42 -4.49 -2.98
CA THR A 59 -12.40 -5.01 -2.05
C THR A 59 -12.20 -6.52 -1.90
N THR A 60 -12.15 -7.00 -0.66
CA THR A 60 -12.00 -8.42 -0.33
C THR A 60 -12.99 -8.76 0.77
N THR A 61 -13.69 -9.88 0.61
CA THR A 61 -14.55 -10.41 1.66
C THR A 61 -13.72 -11.33 2.55
N VAL A 62 -13.69 -11.02 3.84
CA VAL A 62 -13.00 -11.81 4.86
C VAL A 62 -14.05 -12.49 5.72
N THR A 63 -14.03 -13.81 5.75
CA THR A 63 -14.84 -14.60 6.68
C THR A 63 -14.15 -14.63 8.03
N ARG A 64 -14.90 -14.32 9.08
CA ARG A 64 -14.44 -14.37 10.47
C ARG A 64 -14.62 -15.75 11.08
N SER A 65 -13.94 -15.97 12.21
CA SER A 65 -14.01 -17.20 12.98
C SER A 65 -15.41 -17.53 13.52
N ASP A 66 -16.29 -16.54 13.64
CA ASP A 66 -17.71 -16.71 14.01
C ASP A 66 -18.62 -16.99 12.79
N GLY A 67 -18.04 -17.16 11.59
CA GLY A 67 -18.76 -17.40 10.35
C GLY A 67 -19.33 -16.13 9.71
N SER A 68 -19.19 -14.95 10.34
CA SER A 68 -19.65 -13.69 9.75
C SER A 68 -18.72 -13.25 8.61
N GLU A 69 -19.29 -12.65 7.55
CA GLU A 69 -18.52 -12.07 6.47
C GLU A 69 -18.32 -10.56 6.67
N LYS A 70 -17.11 -10.08 6.39
CA LYS A 70 -16.81 -8.64 6.34
C LYS A 70 -16.15 -8.29 5.03
N THR A 71 -16.81 -7.41 4.29
CA THR A 71 -16.22 -6.71 3.17
C THR A 71 -15.22 -5.66 3.68
N VAL A 72 -13.95 -5.81 3.30
CA VAL A 72 -12.90 -4.83 3.58
C VAL A 72 -12.34 -4.28 2.28
N THR A 73 -12.14 -2.97 2.24
CA THR A 73 -11.41 -2.31 1.15
C THR A 73 -9.98 -2.06 1.59
N GLN A 74 -9.02 -2.51 0.79
CA GLN A 74 -7.59 -2.38 1.06
C GLN A 74 -6.91 -1.56 -0.04
N VAL A 75 -6.04 -0.63 0.36
CA VAL A 75 -5.14 0.09 -0.55
C VAL A 75 -4.03 -0.84 -1.01
N ARG A 76 -3.84 -0.91 -2.33
CA ARG A 76 -2.75 -1.67 -2.97
C ARG A 76 -1.94 -0.77 -3.90
N VAL A 77 -0.66 -1.09 -4.03
CA VAL A 77 0.31 -0.42 -4.89
C VAL A 77 0.34 -1.17 -6.22
N THR A 78 0.06 -0.46 -7.32
CA THR A 78 0.10 -1.03 -8.68
C THR A 78 1.55 -1.19 -9.16
N PRO A 79 1.83 -1.83 -10.32
CA PRO A 79 3.20 -1.93 -10.83
C PRO A 79 3.75 -0.54 -11.22
N ARG A 80 2.85 0.34 -11.67
CA ARG A 80 3.15 1.75 -11.97
C ARG A 80 3.54 2.51 -10.71
N GLY A 81 2.73 2.38 -9.65
CA GLY A 81 3.01 2.98 -8.35
C GLY A 81 4.34 2.49 -7.78
N LEU A 82 4.60 1.19 -7.88
CA LEU A 82 5.85 0.57 -7.43
C LEU A 82 7.06 1.15 -8.15
N THR A 83 6.99 1.25 -9.48
CA THR A 83 8.07 1.86 -10.31
C THR A 83 8.30 3.31 -9.93
N LYS A 84 7.25 4.06 -9.63
CA LYS A 84 7.34 5.46 -9.22
C LYS A 84 7.94 5.61 -7.82
N LEU A 85 7.52 4.77 -6.89
CA LEU A 85 8.07 4.74 -5.52
C LEU A 85 9.55 4.38 -5.53
N ALA A 86 9.98 3.42 -6.36
CA ALA A 86 11.39 3.06 -6.50
C ALA A 86 12.28 4.23 -6.95
N LYS A 87 11.73 5.20 -7.69
CA LYS A 87 12.46 6.41 -8.12
C LYS A 87 12.46 7.51 -7.06
N LEU A 88 11.42 7.57 -6.23
CA LEU A 88 11.24 8.63 -5.22
C LEU A 88 11.90 8.30 -3.89
N LEU A 89 12.02 7.02 -3.57
CA LEU A 89 12.72 6.56 -2.37
C LEU A 89 14.22 6.61 -2.65
N PRO A 90 15.03 7.13 -1.71
CA PRO A 90 16.47 7.09 -1.85
C PRO A 90 16.93 5.62 -1.95
N PRO A 91 18.03 5.33 -2.68
CA PRO A 91 18.64 4.00 -2.63
C PRO A 91 18.91 3.66 -1.16
N VAL A 92 18.53 2.45 -0.75
CA VAL A 92 18.56 2.00 0.64
C VAL A 92 19.98 2.06 1.19
N ALA A 93 20.38 3.21 1.73
CA ALA A 93 21.48 3.29 2.65
C ALA A 93 20.98 2.63 3.93
N THR A 94 21.31 1.34 4.07
CA THR A 94 21.21 0.59 5.31
C THR A 94 21.67 1.49 6.45
N ARG A 95 20.73 2.04 7.23
CA ARG A 95 21.08 2.61 8.53
C ARG A 95 21.38 1.42 9.42
N VAL A 96 22.65 1.02 9.38
CA VAL A 96 23.29 0.25 10.44
C VAL A 96 23.26 1.19 11.64
N ALA A 97 22.48 0.79 12.65
CA ALA A 97 22.54 1.33 13.99
C ALA A 97 22.55 0.12 14.92
#